data_AF-A0A8J2I0H3-F1
#
_entry.id   AF-A0A8J2I0H3-F1
#
_cell.length_a   1.000
_cell.length_b   1.000
_cell.length_c   1.000
_cell.angle_alpha   90.00
_cell.angle_beta   90.00
_cell.angle_gamma   90.00
#
_symmetry.space_group_name_H-M   'P 1'
#
loop_
_entity.id
_entity.type
_entity.pdbx_description
1 polymer ?
#
loop_
_entity_poly.entity_id
_entity_poly.type
_entity_poly.pdbx_seq_one_letter_code
_entity_poly.pdbx_strand_id
1 'polypeptide(L)'
;MYCQRCSRFQDDVGALIRQKRLTYGKDQTEAADARPQTAPDLSTYWPSHEAVLFHNLEELRAAYNTPCPLCRRVFKCIDQGDWASLKTFKAVRTVLMLERLKGKPTLKAILDTDPSIKSVRMTARNLVKSTRKLKYLGEHLESLEDRDPLIGRLQECARLENASTGSVASLEMARFWLEECLEGHPNCARDNLGWLPTRVIDVGDADGKNPPRLLETADLPSCKSESSNPLVFVALSHCWGSKQIITTTTSTLTDRKCSIDFRDLPKTF
;
A
#
# COMPACT_ATOMS: atom_id res chain seq x y z
N MET A 1 -5.61 -1.01 14.12
CA MET A 1 -6.36 -0.02 14.93
C MET A 1 -5.50 1.23 15.06
N TYR A 2 -6.02 2.42 14.77
CA TYR A 2 -5.28 3.68 14.91
C TYR A 2 -5.07 4.04 16.38
N CYS A 3 -3.96 4.71 16.72
CA CYS A 3 -3.79 5.28 18.05
C CYS A 3 -4.72 6.48 18.22
N GLN A 4 -4.99 6.88 19.47
CA GLN A 4 -5.89 8.00 19.78
C GLN A 4 -5.55 9.29 19.03
N ARG A 5 -4.26 9.61 18.86
CA ARG A 5 -3.79 10.81 18.16
C ARG A 5 -4.06 10.74 16.66
N CYS A 6 -3.81 9.59 16.03
CA CYS A 6 -4.13 9.38 14.62
C CYS A 6 -5.65 9.32 14.37
N SER A 7 -6.42 8.75 15.29
CA SER A 7 -7.89 8.72 15.19
C SER A 7 -8.46 10.14 15.20
N ARG A 8 -8.05 10.98 16.17
CA ARG A 8 -8.48 12.38 16.23
C ARG A 8 -8.17 13.14 14.95
N PHE A 9 -6.97 12.96 14.39
CA PHE A 9 -6.62 13.56 13.10
C PHE A 9 -7.55 13.12 11.97
N GLN A 10 -7.93 11.83 11.93
CA GLN A 10 -8.88 11.33 10.93
C GLN A 10 -10.28 11.92 11.14
N ASP A 11 -10.73 12.04 12.38
CA ASP A 11 -12.02 12.64 12.73
C ASP A 11 -12.08 14.12 12.31
N ASP A 12 -11.02 14.89 12.60
CA ASP A 12 -10.89 16.30 12.25
C ASP A 12 -10.90 16.51 10.72
N VAL A 13 -10.10 15.72 10.00
CA VAL A 13 -10.12 15.76 8.53
C VAL A 13 -11.48 15.36 7.97
N GLY A 14 -12.13 14.36 8.56
CA GLY A 14 -13.46 13.94 8.17
C GLY A 14 -14.53 14.99 8.38
N ALA A 15 -14.46 15.72 9.49
CA ALA A 15 -15.34 16.86 9.75
C ALA A 15 -15.16 17.97 8.70
N LEU A 16 -13.93 18.28 8.31
CA LEU A 16 -13.64 19.27 7.27
C LEU A 16 -14.20 18.88 5.90
N ILE A 17 -14.11 17.59 5.55
CA ILE A 17 -14.68 17.06 4.30
C ILE A 17 -16.21 17.16 4.33
N ARG A 18 -16.85 16.74 5.43
CA ARG A 18 -18.32 16.82 5.59
C ARG A 18 -18.82 18.26 5.55
N GLN A 19 -18.13 19.19 6.21
CA GLN A 19 -18.48 20.61 6.19
C GLN A 19 -18.46 21.19 4.77
N LYS A 20 -17.46 20.83 3.95
CA LYS A 20 -17.39 21.24 2.54
C LYS A 20 -18.55 20.69 1.71
N ARG A 21 -18.93 19.43 1.92
CA ARG A 21 -20.07 18.81 1.22
C ARG A 21 -21.38 19.52 1.54
N LEU A 22 -21.60 19.88 2.80
CA LEU A 22 -22.79 20.63 3.24
C LEU A 22 -22.87 22.03 2.65
N THR A 23 -21.74 22.74 2.53
CA THR A 23 -21.71 24.05 1.85
C THR A 23 -22.01 23.91 0.35
N TYR A 24 -21.43 22.91 -0.31
CA TYR A 24 -21.64 22.69 -1.75
C TYR A 24 -23.08 22.23 -2.07
N GLY A 25 -23.69 21.41 -1.22
CA GLY A 25 -25.07 20.94 -1.39
C GLY A 25 -26.13 22.02 -1.13
N LYS A 26 -25.86 23.00 -0.26
CA LYS A 26 -26.72 24.17 -0.04
C LYS A 26 -26.67 25.14 -1.22
N ASP A 27 -25.49 25.39 -1.79
CA ASP A 27 -25.35 26.27 -2.96
C ASP A 27 -26.10 25.73 -4.19
N GLN A 28 -26.20 24.41 -4.36
CA GLN A 28 -26.97 23.81 -5.47
C GLN A 28 -28.48 23.87 -5.28
N THR A 29 -28.97 23.92 -4.03
CA THR A 29 -30.41 24.05 -3.75
C THR A 29 -30.89 25.50 -3.83
N GLU A 30 -30.03 26.48 -3.54
CA GLU A 30 -30.33 27.91 -3.71
C GLU A 30 -30.06 28.43 -5.14
N ALA A 31 -29.17 27.80 -5.92
CA ALA A 31 -28.87 28.19 -7.31
C ALA A 31 -29.93 27.78 -8.34
N ALA A 32 -30.96 27.01 -7.97
CA ALA A 32 -32.03 26.61 -8.88
C ALA A 32 -32.97 27.78 -9.27
N ASP A 33 -32.94 28.91 -8.55
CA ASP A 33 -33.86 30.04 -8.74
C ASP A 33 -33.21 31.39 -9.08
N ALA A 34 -31.90 31.44 -9.38
CA ALA A 34 -31.22 32.69 -9.74
C ALA A 34 -30.36 32.58 -11.01
N ARG A 35 -30.51 33.55 -11.93
CA ARG A 35 -29.70 33.71 -13.17
C ARG A 35 -28.19 33.70 -12.87
N PRO A 36 -27.34 33.25 -13.83
CA PRO A 36 -25.93 33.04 -13.60
C PRO A 36 -25.19 34.37 -13.44
N GLN A 37 -24.97 34.79 -12.21
CA GLN A 37 -23.83 35.64 -11.87
C GLN A 37 -22.70 34.71 -11.45
N THR A 38 -21.50 34.99 -11.97
CA THR A 38 -20.27 34.21 -11.77
C THR A 38 -19.96 34.00 -10.29
N ALA A 39 -20.49 32.93 -9.70
CA ALA A 39 -20.09 32.46 -8.40
C ALA A 39 -18.66 31.91 -8.51
N PRO A 40 -17.74 32.26 -7.58
CA PRO A 40 -16.42 31.67 -7.55
C PRO A 40 -16.56 30.15 -7.38
N ASP A 41 -15.84 29.38 -8.19
CA ASP A 41 -15.89 27.92 -8.21
C ASP A 41 -15.46 27.33 -6.85
N LEU A 42 -16.43 27.09 -5.97
CA LEU A 42 -16.24 26.48 -4.66
C LEU A 42 -15.76 25.01 -4.72
N SER A 43 -15.71 24.39 -5.91
CA SER A 43 -15.09 23.07 -6.10
C SER A 43 -13.57 23.12 -5.80
N THR A 44 -12.95 24.30 -5.91
CA THR A 44 -11.49 24.47 -5.88
C THR A 44 -10.85 24.63 -4.48
N TYR A 45 -11.61 24.89 -3.41
CA TYR A 45 -11.02 25.08 -2.08
C TYR A 45 -11.00 23.77 -1.30
N TRP A 46 -9.82 23.15 -1.16
CA TRP A 46 -9.61 22.05 -0.20
C TRP A 46 -9.08 22.66 1.10
N PRO A 47 -9.78 22.49 2.24
CA PRO A 47 -9.30 23.00 3.51
C PRO A 47 -8.02 22.28 3.85
N SER A 48 -7.03 23.06 4.25
CA SER A 48 -5.73 22.54 4.62
C SER A 48 -5.71 22.37 6.14
N HIS A 49 -5.38 21.18 6.62
CA HIS A 49 -5.38 20.85 8.05
C HIS A 49 -3.97 20.53 8.54
N GLU A 50 -3.63 20.96 9.74
CA GLU A 50 -2.32 20.72 10.38
C GLU A 50 -2.59 20.20 11.79
N ALA A 51 -1.95 19.10 12.15
CA ALA A 51 -2.05 18.53 13.49
C ALA A 51 -0.70 18.02 13.99
N VAL A 52 -0.37 18.38 15.22
CA VAL A 52 0.81 17.84 15.92
C VAL A 52 0.46 16.45 16.45
N LEU A 53 1.16 15.44 15.96
CA LEU A 53 0.96 14.04 16.34
C LEU A 53 1.88 13.63 17.50
N PHE A 54 3.12 14.11 17.50
CA PHE A 54 4.09 13.84 18.57
C PHE A 54 4.90 15.08 18.89
N HIS A 55 5.24 15.28 20.17
CA HIS A 55 6.00 16.44 20.62
C HIS A 55 7.51 16.19 20.70
N ASN A 56 7.92 14.92 20.63
CA ASN A 56 9.31 14.49 20.62
C ASN A 56 9.49 13.16 19.86
N LEU A 57 10.74 12.79 19.57
CA LEU A 57 11.08 11.55 18.85
C LEU A 57 10.80 10.27 19.66
N GLU A 58 10.81 10.34 20.98
CA GLU A 58 10.57 9.19 21.84
C GLU A 58 9.11 8.76 21.78
N GLU A 59 8.17 9.70 21.77
CA GLU A 59 6.76 9.41 21.58
C GLU A 59 6.50 8.78 20.21
N LEU A 60 7.13 9.29 19.14
CA LEU A 60 7.03 8.70 17.80
C LEU A 60 7.61 7.28 17.77
N ARG A 61 8.74 7.04 18.45
CA ARG A 61 9.37 5.71 18.57
C ARG A 61 8.50 4.75 19.38
N ALA A 62 7.89 5.21 20.47
CA ALA A 62 6.95 4.41 21.25
C ALA A 62 5.72 4.06 20.41
N ALA A 63 5.19 5.01 19.64
CA ALA A 63 4.05 4.79 18.76
C ALA A 63 4.34 3.82 17.60
N TYR A 64 5.58 3.73 17.12
CA TYR A 64 6.00 2.71 16.14
C TYR A 64 5.78 1.28 16.65
N ASN A 65 6.02 1.06 17.95
CA ASN A 65 5.82 -0.24 18.59
C ASN A 65 4.33 -0.59 18.80
N THR A 66 3.43 0.35 18.57
CA THR A 66 1.97 0.11 18.61
C THR A 66 1.44 -0.37 17.25
N PRO A 67 0.27 -1.01 17.19
CA PRO A 67 -0.33 -1.48 15.93
C PRO A 67 -0.93 -0.35 15.05
N CYS A 68 -0.53 0.91 15.24
CA CYS A 68 -1.04 2.04 14.47
C CYS A 68 -0.33 2.16 13.10
N PRO A 69 -1.05 1.99 11.97
CA PRO A 69 -0.43 1.98 10.63
C PRO A 69 0.15 3.35 10.25
N LEU A 70 -0.51 4.45 10.62
CA LEU A 70 -0.05 5.81 10.32
C LEU A 70 1.27 6.13 11.06
N CYS A 71 1.36 5.80 12.35
CA CYS A 71 2.59 5.96 13.13
C CYS A 71 3.74 5.14 12.55
N ARG A 72 3.50 3.88 12.17
CA ARG A 72 4.52 3.03 11.54
C ARG A 72 4.99 3.59 10.21
N ARG A 73 4.09 4.12 9.40
CA ARG A 73 4.43 4.70 8.09
C ARG A 73 5.23 5.98 8.26
N VAL A 74 4.83 6.88 9.16
CA VAL A 74 5.59 8.09 9.49
C VAL A 74 7.01 7.74 9.96
N PHE A 75 7.14 6.79 10.89
CA PHE A 75 8.44 6.35 11.40
C PHE A 75 9.33 5.76 10.29
N LYS A 76 8.77 4.89 9.43
CA LYS A 76 9.51 4.26 8.32
C LYS A 76 9.95 5.24 7.23
N CYS A 77 9.31 6.41 7.11
CA CYS A 77 9.69 7.41 6.14
C CYS A 77 10.97 8.17 6.53
N ILE A 78 11.36 8.15 7.81
CA ILE A 78 12.57 8.81 8.31
C ILE A 78 13.80 8.03 7.82
N ASP A 79 14.63 8.65 6.99
CA ASP A 79 15.82 8.00 6.46
C ASP A 79 16.80 7.68 7.61
N GLN A 80 17.48 6.53 7.53
CA GLN A 80 18.38 6.07 8.61
C GLN A 80 19.47 7.10 8.94
N GLY A 81 19.95 7.85 7.93
CA GLY A 81 20.94 8.91 8.08
C GLY A 81 20.43 10.17 8.79
N ASP A 82 19.12 10.42 8.79
CA ASP A 82 18.54 11.61 9.41
C ASP A 82 18.47 11.49 10.95
N TRP A 83 18.46 10.28 11.49
CA TRP A 83 18.29 10.04 12.93
C TRP A 83 19.41 10.65 13.79
N ALA A 84 20.65 10.68 13.27
CA ALA A 84 21.76 11.31 13.98
C ALA A 84 21.54 12.83 14.10
N SER A 85 21.17 13.47 13.00
CA SER A 85 20.86 14.90 12.92
C SER A 85 19.62 15.25 13.76
N LEU A 86 18.57 14.43 13.73
CA LEU A 86 17.34 14.66 14.49
C LEU A 86 17.58 14.69 16.01
N LYS A 87 18.58 13.95 16.51
CA LYS A 87 18.96 13.94 17.92
C LYS A 87 19.74 15.17 18.37
N THR A 88 20.30 15.97 17.45
CA THR A 88 21.04 17.18 17.80
C THR A 88 20.14 18.38 18.04
N PHE A 89 18.90 18.34 17.55
CA PHE A 89 17.92 19.39 17.79
C PHE A 89 17.37 19.31 19.22
N LYS A 90 17.16 20.48 19.84
CA LYS A 90 16.62 20.58 21.21
C LYS A 90 15.22 19.99 21.33
N ALA A 91 14.44 20.03 20.27
CA ALA A 91 13.11 19.44 20.22
C ALA A 91 12.72 19.15 18.77
N VAL A 92 11.95 18.07 18.57
CA VAL A 92 11.46 17.64 17.26
C VAL A 92 10.02 17.18 17.39
N ARG A 93 9.08 17.89 16.78
CA ARG A 93 7.69 17.46 16.70
C ARG A 93 7.40 16.73 15.41
N THR A 94 6.46 15.80 15.45
CA THR A 94 5.88 15.18 14.26
C THR A 94 4.56 15.86 13.94
N VAL A 95 4.46 16.45 12.76
CA VAL A 95 3.28 17.17 12.29
C VAL A 95 2.72 16.47 11.07
N LEU A 96 1.42 16.17 11.07
CA LEU A 96 0.69 15.78 9.87
C LEU A 96 0.02 17.00 9.25
N MET A 97 0.15 17.12 7.95
CA MET A 97 -0.42 18.22 7.19
C MET A 97 -1.15 17.71 5.97
N LEU A 98 -2.45 18.01 5.90
CA LEU A 98 -3.26 17.85 4.71
C LEU A 98 -3.26 19.19 3.95
N GLU A 99 -2.88 19.17 2.68
CA GLU A 99 -2.87 20.35 1.82
C GLU A 99 -3.19 20.02 0.36
N ARG A 100 -3.35 21.04 -0.48
CA ARG A 100 -3.54 20.88 -1.93
C ARG A 100 -2.22 21.02 -2.65
N LEU A 101 -1.84 20.00 -3.41
CA LEU A 101 -0.62 19.99 -4.22
C LEU A 101 -0.99 19.59 -5.66
N LYS A 102 -0.77 20.51 -6.61
CA LYS A 102 -1.16 20.35 -8.03
C LYS A 102 -2.60 19.89 -8.22
N GLY A 103 -3.53 20.50 -7.49
CA GLY A 103 -4.95 20.19 -7.59
C GLY A 103 -5.44 19.04 -6.70
N LYS A 104 -4.54 18.19 -6.16
CA LYS A 104 -4.90 16.98 -5.40
C LYS A 104 -4.71 17.15 -3.88
N PRO A 105 -5.59 16.57 -3.05
CA PRO A 105 -5.34 16.49 -1.60
C PRO A 105 -4.11 15.63 -1.35
N THR A 106 -3.20 16.13 -0.53
CA THR A 106 -1.91 15.52 -0.22
C THR A 106 -1.68 15.55 1.28
N LEU A 107 -1.47 14.38 1.88
CA LEU A 107 -1.02 14.26 3.26
C LEU A 107 0.50 14.22 3.32
N LYS A 108 1.09 15.06 4.16
CA LYS A 108 2.51 15.10 4.48
C LYS A 108 2.72 14.80 5.95
N ALA A 109 3.82 14.10 6.23
CA ALA A 109 4.39 14.05 7.57
C ALA A 109 5.63 14.92 7.58
N ILE A 110 5.77 15.77 8.60
CA ILE A 110 6.87 16.71 8.74
C ILE A 110 7.47 16.53 10.14
N LEU A 111 8.81 16.49 10.20
CA LEU A 111 9.54 16.60 11.46
C LEU A 111 9.92 18.07 11.64
N ASP A 112 9.18 18.74 12.53
CA ASP A 112 9.39 20.13 12.90
C ASP A 112 10.45 20.22 13.99
N THR A 113 11.62 20.75 13.64
CA THR A 113 12.76 20.91 14.55
C THR A 113 12.84 22.29 15.19
N ASP A 114 11.88 23.19 14.91
CA ASP A 114 11.73 24.49 15.57
C ASP A 114 10.30 24.68 16.11
N PRO A 115 9.99 24.00 17.23
CA PRO A 115 8.67 24.03 17.83
C PRO A 115 8.23 25.41 18.34
N SER A 116 9.10 26.42 18.41
CA SER A 116 8.69 27.76 18.84
C SER A 116 7.66 28.40 17.89
N ILE A 117 7.55 27.87 16.67
CA ILE A 117 6.69 28.36 15.62
C ILE A 117 5.29 27.72 15.73
N LYS A 118 4.25 28.54 15.51
CA LYS A 118 2.83 28.15 15.65
C LYS A 118 2.29 27.35 14.44
N SER A 119 2.88 27.50 13.25
CA SER A 119 2.50 26.73 12.06
C SER A 119 3.70 26.47 11.16
N VAL A 120 3.83 25.21 10.75
CA VAL A 120 4.94 24.74 9.92
C VAL A 120 4.82 25.25 8.47
N ARG A 121 3.62 25.63 8.01
CA ARG A 121 3.40 26.15 6.66
C ARG A 121 4.18 27.41 6.33
N MET A 122 4.51 28.23 7.34
CA MET A 122 5.10 29.55 7.11
C MET A 122 6.63 29.54 7.04
N THR A 123 7.30 28.44 7.39
CA THR A 123 8.77 28.43 7.55
C THR A 123 9.41 27.14 7.04
N ALA A 124 9.70 27.11 5.74
CA ALA A 124 10.41 26.00 5.10
C ALA A 124 11.94 25.97 5.38
N ARG A 125 12.45 26.78 6.34
CA ARG A 125 13.89 27.07 6.45
C ARG A 125 14.71 25.98 7.18
N ASN A 126 14.13 25.25 8.13
CA ASN A 126 14.87 24.31 8.99
C ASN A 126 14.28 22.89 9.05
N LEU A 127 13.43 22.50 8.10
CA LEU A 127 12.80 21.17 8.09
C LEU A 127 13.78 20.09 7.62
N VAL A 128 13.88 18.99 8.36
CA VAL A 128 14.50 17.75 7.84
C VAL A 128 13.58 17.23 6.74
N LYS A 129 14.00 17.38 5.49
CA LYS A 129 13.23 17.00 4.29
C LYS A 129 13.23 15.48 4.10
N SER A 130 12.65 14.75 5.03
CA SER A 130 12.22 13.36 4.82
C SER A 130 10.94 13.36 3.96
N THR A 131 11.05 13.88 2.75
CA THR A 131 10.00 13.81 1.74
C THR A 131 10.42 12.81 0.67
N ARG A 132 10.55 11.53 1.04
CA ARG A 132 9.93 10.53 0.17
C ARG A 132 8.46 10.89 0.18
N LYS A 133 8.06 11.69 -0.81
CA LYS A 133 6.67 12.10 -1.02
C LYS A 133 5.84 10.87 -0.71
N LEU A 134 5.03 10.94 0.34
CA LEU A 134 3.85 10.11 0.42
C LEU A 134 3.00 10.57 -0.78
N LYS A 135 3.34 10.04 -1.96
CA LYS A 135 2.38 9.86 -3.02
C LYS A 135 1.35 8.98 -2.36
N TYR A 136 0.30 9.61 -1.85
CA TYR A 136 -0.93 8.93 -1.51
C TYR A 136 -0.77 7.97 -0.29
N LEU A 137 -1.29 8.37 0.87
CA LEU A 137 -2.07 7.39 1.63
C LEU A 137 -3.34 7.23 0.81
N GLY A 138 -3.29 6.33 -0.16
CA GLY A 138 -4.39 6.15 -1.08
C GLY A 138 -5.66 5.78 -0.37
N GLU A 139 -6.75 6.35 -0.86
CA GLU A 139 -8.10 5.79 -0.72
C GLU A 139 -8.66 5.63 0.69
N HIS A 140 -8.19 6.40 1.68
CA HIS A 140 -8.79 6.39 3.03
C HIS A 140 -9.37 7.73 3.51
N LEU A 141 -9.42 8.75 2.65
CA LEU A 141 -10.20 9.96 2.95
C LEU A 141 -11.49 10.05 2.14
N GLU A 142 -11.66 9.20 1.12
CA GLU A 142 -12.98 8.94 0.52
C GLU A 142 -13.75 7.86 1.29
N SER A 143 -13.07 6.99 2.07
CA SER A 143 -13.69 5.91 2.86
C SER A 143 -14.18 6.34 4.25
N LEU A 144 -14.47 7.63 4.46
CA LEU A 144 -15.23 8.08 5.63
C LEU A 144 -16.75 7.87 5.45
N GLU A 145 -17.15 7.31 4.31
CA GLU A 145 -18.44 6.67 4.10
C GLU A 145 -18.16 5.19 3.74
N ASP A 146 -18.59 4.30 4.62
CA ASP A 146 -18.69 2.84 4.51
C ASP A 146 -17.41 2.00 4.21
N ARG A 147 -17.01 1.22 5.23
CA ARG A 147 -16.17 0.00 5.19
C ARG A 147 -15.07 0.00 4.11
N ASP A 148 -13.89 0.48 4.48
CA ASP A 148 -12.66 0.14 3.77
C ASP A 148 -12.58 -1.39 3.52
N PRO A 149 -12.57 -1.85 2.25
CA PRO A 149 -12.47 -3.25 1.91
C PRO A 149 -11.27 -3.92 2.57
N LEU A 150 -10.13 -3.22 2.70
CA LEU A 150 -8.94 -3.76 3.36
C LEU A 150 -9.21 -4.04 4.85
N ILE A 151 -9.90 -3.15 5.58
CA ILE A 151 -10.27 -3.43 6.98
C ILE A 151 -11.22 -4.62 7.07
N GLY A 152 -12.20 -4.70 6.19
CA GLY A 152 -13.12 -5.85 6.13
C GLY A 152 -12.36 -7.16 5.93
N ARG A 153 -11.45 -7.17 4.95
CA ARG A 153 -10.62 -8.32 4.60
C ARG A 153 -9.61 -8.70 5.67
N LEU A 154 -9.00 -7.72 6.35
CA LEU A 154 -8.13 -7.98 7.50
C LEU A 154 -8.89 -8.62 8.66
N GLN A 155 -10.12 -8.17 8.94
CA GLN A 155 -10.97 -8.76 9.99
C GLN A 155 -11.41 -10.18 9.64
N GLU A 156 -11.73 -10.44 8.36
CA GLU A 156 -12.04 -11.77 7.86
C GLU A 156 -10.83 -12.70 7.97
N CYS A 157 -9.67 -12.29 7.44
CA CYS A 157 -8.43 -13.07 7.49
C CYS A 157 -7.98 -13.35 8.92
N ALA A 158 -8.24 -12.45 9.87
CA ALA A 158 -7.93 -12.66 11.29
C ALA A 158 -8.73 -13.80 11.95
N ARG A 159 -9.84 -14.25 11.33
CA ARG A 159 -10.64 -15.40 11.79
C ARG A 159 -10.26 -16.72 11.11
N LEU A 160 -9.39 -16.66 10.10
CA LEU A 160 -8.96 -17.83 9.33
C LEU A 160 -7.66 -18.41 9.91
N GLU A 161 -7.38 -19.66 9.54
CA GLU A 161 -6.09 -20.28 9.86
C GLU A 161 -4.95 -19.46 9.26
N ASN A 162 -3.92 -19.17 10.07
CA ASN A 162 -2.77 -18.36 9.69
C ASN A 162 -1.44 -18.94 10.23
N ALA A 163 -1.26 -20.26 10.10
CA ALA A 163 -0.10 -20.97 10.65
C ALA A 163 1.16 -20.89 9.76
N SER A 164 1.01 -20.53 8.48
CA SER A 164 2.10 -20.48 7.50
C SER A 164 1.84 -19.43 6.42
N THR A 165 2.83 -19.17 5.57
CA THR A 165 2.69 -18.30 4.39
C THR A 165 1.75 -18.87 3.33
N GLY A 166 1.49 -20.18 3.35
CA GLY A 166 0.51 -20.87 2.50
C GLY A 166 -0.86 -21.05 3.17
N SER A 167 -1.09 -20.43 4.32
CA SER A 167 -2.35 -20.52 5.05
C SER A 167 -3.51 -19.85 4.31
N VAL A 168 -4.73 -20.23 4.68
CA VAL A 168 -5.96 -19.68 4.08
C VAL A 168 -5.99 -18.16 4.23
N ALA A 169 -5.65 -17.62 5.41
CA ALA A 169 -5.60 -16.17 5.63
C ALA A 169 -4.62 -15.45 4.69
N SER A 170 -3.44 -16.05 4.47
CA SER A 170 -2.40 -15.46 3.62
C SER A 170 -2.80 -15.46 2.14
N LEU A 171 -3.40 -16.55 1.66
CA LEU A 171 -3.89 -16.66 0.28
C LEU A 171 -5.07 -15.73 0.03
N GLU A 172 -6.00 -15.61 0.97
CA GLU A 172 -7.13 -14.68 0.89
C GLU A 172 -6.69 -13.21 0.88
N MET A 173 -5.63 -12.86 1.61
CA MET A 173 -5.04 -11.53 1.56
C MET A 173 -4.32 -11.28 0.23
N ALA A 174 -3.57 -12.26 -0.27
CA ALA A 174 -2.88 -12.16 -1.55
C ALA A 174 -3.87 -11.98 -2.71
N ARG A 175 -5.00 -12.71 -2.70
CA ARG A 175 -6.10 -12.56 -3.66
C ARG A 175 -6.67 -11.15 -3.63
N PHE A 176 -7.00 -10.65 -2.44
CA PHE A 176 -7.51 -9.28 -2.27
C PHE A 176 -6.54 -8.24 -2.86
N TRP A 177 -5.25 -8.31 -2.54
CA TRP A 177 -4.28 -7.37 -3.11
C TRP A 177 -4.13 -7.49 -4.63
N LEU A 178 -4.27 -8.69 -5.18
CA LEU A 178 -4.23 -8.90 -6.63
C LEU A 178 -5.44 -8.25 -7.31
N GLU A 179 -6.64 -8.46 -6.77
CA GLU A 179 -7.89 -7.86 -7.27
C GLU A 179 -7.82 -6.33 -7.23
N GLU A 180 -7.46 -5.75 -6.09
CA GLU A 180 -7.28 -4.29 -5.94
C GLU A 180 -6.23 -3.74 -6.92
N CYS A 181 -5.15 -4.49 -7.16
CA CYS A 181 -4.12 -4.10 -8.09
C CYS A 181 -4.61 -4.11 -9.55
N LEU A 182 -5.36 -5.14 -9.95
CA LEU A 182 -5.87 -5.29 -11.31
C LEU A 182 -7.01 -4.31 -11.60
N GLU A 183 -7.87 -4.04 -10.61
CA GLU A 183 -9.02 -3.15 -10.78
C GLU A 183 -8.66 -1.68 -10.54
N GLY A 184 -7.82 -1.40 -9.54
CA GLY A 184 -7.50 -0.05 -9.09
C GLY A 184 -6.28 0.60 -9.77
N HIS A 185 -5.40 -0.17 -10.42
CA HIS A 185 -4.22 0.37 -11.08
C HIS A 185 -4.26 0.22 -12.62
N PRO A 186 -4.54 1.31 -13.37
CA PRO A 186 -4.63 1.28 -14.83
C PRO A 186 -3.38 0.76 -15.57
N ASN A 187 -2.21 0.84 -14.93
CA ASN A 187 -0.95 0.33 -15.50
C ASN A 187 -0.68 -1.15 -15.19
N CYS A 188 -1.40 -1.74 -14.23
CA CYS A 188 -1.25 -3.13 -13.82
C CYS A 188 -2.20 -4.05 -14.61
N ALA A 189 -3.37 -3.55 -15.01
CA ALA A 189 -4.35 -4.23 -15.85
C ALA A 189 -3.92 -4.43 -17.32
N ARG A 190 -2.64 -4.26 -17.67
CA ARG A 190 -2.18 -4.33 -19.07
C ARG A 190 -2.41 -5.73 -19.64
N ASP A 191 -2.71 -5.78 -20.94
CA ASP A 191 -2.95 -6.95 -21.80
C ASP A 191 -1.76 -7.92 -21.90
N ASN A 192 -1.35 -8.52 -20.78
CA ASN A 192 -0.43 -9.66 -20.78
C ASN A 192 -1.21 -10.99 -20.87
N LEU A 193 -2.48 -10.93 -21.28
CA LEU A 193 -3.30 -12.11 -21.52
C LEU A 193 -2.62 -12.98 -22.58
N GLY A 194 -2.29 -14.21 -22.20
CA GLY A 194 -1.65 -15.18 -23.09
C GLY A 194 -0.12 -15.14 -23.11
N TRP A 195 0.55 -14.19 -22.43
CA TRP A 195 2.00 -14.29 -22.23
C TRP A 195 2.32 -15.21 -21.06
N LEU A 196 3.24 -16.15 -21.29
CA LEU A 196 3.81 -17.02 -20.26
C LEU A 196 5.33 -17.06 -20.38
N PRO A 197 6.06 -17.31 -19.27
CA PRO A 197 7.46 -17.72 -19.35
C PRO A 197 7.63 -18.95 -20.24
N THR A 198 8.82 -19.17 -20.81
CA THR A 198 9.10 -20.35 -21.65
C THR A 198 9.00 -21.67 -20.87
N ARG A 199 9.17 -21.61 -19.54
CA ARG A 199 9.12 -22.75 -18.63
C ARG A 199 8.41 -22.35 -17.36
N VAL A 200 7.56 -23.26 -16.87
CA VAL A 200 6.85 -23.12 -15.60
C VAL A 200 7.07 -24.37 -14.76
N ILE A 201 6.87 -24.26 -13.46
CA ILE A 201 6.87 -25.42 -12.56
C ILE A 201 5.42 -25.80 -12.27
N ASP A 202 5.07 -27.02 -12.61
CA ASP A 202 3.91 -27.71 -12.05
C ASP A 202 4.27 -28.07 -10.61
N VAL A 203 3.53 -27.54 -9.64
CA VAL A 203 3.83 -27.72 -8.21
C VAL A 203 3.35 -29.07 -7.67
N GLY A 204 2.59 -29.83 -8.48
CA GLY A 204 2.08 -31.13 -8.08
C GLY A 204 1.05 -31.06 -6.95
N ASP A 205 0.83 -32.20 -6.30
CA ASP A 205 -0.16 -32.34 -5.22
C ASP A 205 0.50 -32.23 -3.84
N ALA A 206 -0.25 -31.69 -2.88
CA ALA A 206 0.20 -31.57 -1.49
C ALA A 206 0.48 -32.93 -0.82
N ASP A 207 -0.15 -34.01 -1.29
CA ASP A 207 0.07 -35.37 -0.78
C ASP A 207 1.30 -36.05 -1.39
N GLY A 208 2.00 -35.38 -2.30
CA GLY A 208 3.25 -35.84 -2.93
C GLY A 208 3.07 -36.95 -3.95
N LYS A 209 1.83 -37.35 -4.30
CA LYS A 209 1.59 -38.36 -5.36
C LYS A 209 2.07 -37.88 -6.72
N ASN A 210 1.90 -36.59 -6.98
CA ASN A 210 2.43 -35.90 -8.14
C ASN A 210 3.52 -34.94 -7.67
N PRO A 211 4.82 -35.26 -7.87
CA PRO A 211 5.90 -34.37 -7.46
C PRO A 211 5.96 -33.15 -8.39
N PRO A 212 6.55 -32.03 -7.93
CA PRO A 212 6.75 -30.88 -8.78
C PRO A 212 7.59 -31.23 -10.01
N ARG A 213 7.35 -30.59 -11.14
CA ARG A 213 8.12 -30.82 -12.38
C ARG A 213 8.14 -29.59 -13.26
N LEU A 214 9.15 -29.52 -14.13
CA LEU A 214 9.28 -28.46 -15.11
C LEU A 214 8.45 -28.78 -16.36
N LEU A 215 7.63 -27.82 -16.79
CA LEU A 215 6.89 -27.87 -18.04
C LEU A 215 7.41 -26.80 -18.99
N GLU A 216 7.52 -27.14 -20.27
CA GLU A 216 7.71 -26.13 -21.32
C GLU A 216 6.34 -25.63 -21.76
N THR A 217 6.15 -24.31 -21.77
CA THR A 217 4.82 -23.72 -21.97
C THR A 217 4.26 -23.95 -23.37
N ALA A 218 5.13 -24.17 -24.35
CA ALA A 218 4.76 -24.62 -25.69
C ALA A 218 4.01 -25.97 -25.69
N ASP A 219 4.16 -26.79 -24.64
CA ASP A 219 3.48 -28.08 -24.54
C ASP A 219 2.07 -27.98 -23.92
N LEU A 220 1.72 -26.84 -23.31
CA LEU A 220 0.47 -26.68 -22.57
C LEU A 220 -0.76 -26.60 -23.51
N PRO A 221 -1.88 -27.27 -23.17
CA PRO A 221 -3.08 -27.30 -24.01
C PRO A 221 -3.67 -25.92 -24.30
N SER A 222 -3.64 -25.02 -23.31
CA SER A 222 -4.20 -23.67 -23.38
C SER A 222 -3.42 -22.73 -24.30
N CYS A 223 -2.19 -23.10 -24.68
CA CYS A 223 -1.42 -22.39 -25.69
C CYS A 223 -1.72 -22.91 -27.12
N LYS A 224 -2.52 -23.99 -27.25
CA LYS A 224 -2.79 -24.69 -28.51
C LYS A 224 -4.27 -24.60 -28.97
N SER A 225 -5.15 -24.00 -28.17
CA SER A 225 -6.59 -23.90 -28.43
C SER A 225 -7.06 -22.45 -28.35
N GLU A 226 -7.54 -21.93 -29.48
CA GLU A 226 -8.24 -20.63 -29.64
C GLU A 226 -9.54 -20.53 -28.81
N SER A 227 -10.01 -21.65 -28.23
CA SER A 227 -11.25 -21.75 -27.47
C SER A 227 -11.05 -21.80 -25.95
N SER A 228 -9.81 -21.65 -25.46
CA SER A 228 -9.49 -21.67 -24.04
C SER A 228 -9.27 -20.26 -23.49
N ASN A 229 -9.75 -20.01 -22.27
CA ASN A 229 -9.51 -18.73 -21.59
C ASN A 229 -8.00 -18.44 -21.53
N PRO A 230 -7.55 -17.20 -21.82
CA PRO A 230 -6.14 -16.85 -21.79
C PRO A 230 -5.55 -17.12 -20.39
N LEU A 231 -4.41 -17.81 -20.36
CA LEU A 231 -3.68 -18.04 -19.12
C LEU A 231 -3.13 -16.71 -18.58
N VAL A 232 -3.22 -16.53 -17.26
CA VAL A 232 -2.72 -15.35 -16.54
C VAL A 232 -1.50 -15.73 -15.73
N PHE A 233 -0.43 -14.96 -15.91
CA PHE A 233 0.81 -15.14 -15.15
C PHE A 233 1.03 -13.99 -14.17
N VAL A 234 1.37 -14.35 -12.93
CA VAL A 234 1.82 -13.41 -11.89
C VAL A 234 3.17 -13.86 -11.37
N ALA A 235 4.12 -12.92 -11.30
CA ALA A 235 5.44 -13.19 -10.74
C ALA A 235 5.46 -12.86 -9.24
N LEU A 236 5.82 -13.85 -8.42
CA LEU A 236 6.24 -13.61 -7.04
C LEU A 236 7.76 -13.35 -7.04
N SER A 237 8.18 -12.14 -6.68
CA SER A 237 9.60 -11.81 -6.58
C SER A 237 10.15 -12.15 -5.19
N HIS A 238 11.20 -12.97 -5.15
CA HIS A 238 11.89 -13.35 -3.92
C HIS A 238 13.40 -13.11 -4.07
N CYS A 239 14.01 -12.48 -3.07
CA CYS A 239 15.45 -12.24 -3.04
C CYS A 239 16.17 -13.41 -2.37
N TRP A 240 16.80 -14.26 -3.18
CA TRP A 240 17.52 -15.46 -2.73
C TRP A 240 18.87 -15.20 -2.03
N GLY A 241 19.38 -13.97 -2.10
CA GLY A 241 20.70 -13.62 -1.57
C GLY A 241 21.83 -14.34 -2.29
N SER A 242 22.89 -14.70 -1.57
CA SER A 242 24.06 -15.42 -2.09
C SER A 242 23.91 -16.94 -2.07
N LYS A 243 22.72 -17.48 -1.77
CA LYS A 243 22.50 -18.92 -1.73
C LYS A 243 22.36 -19.49 -3.13
N GLN A 244 23.14 -20.52 -3.41
CA GLN A 244 22.91 -21.36 -4.58
C GLN A 244 21.67 -22.21 -4.33
N ILE A 245 20.60 -21.89 -5.05
CA ILE A 245 19.38 -22.68 -5.10
C ILE A 245 19.49 -23.73 -6.20
N ILE A 246 18.55 -24.66 -6.21
CA ILE A 246 18.38 -25.64 -7.28
C ILE A 246 18.29 -24.91 -8.63
N THR A 247 19.13 -25.33 -9.58
CA THR A 247 19.24 -24.67 -10.89
C THR A 247 19.07 -25.71 -11.99
N THR A 248 18.15 -25.46 -12.91
CA THR A 248 18.02 -26.26 -14.12
C THR A 248 19.12 -25.88 -15.09
N THR A 249 19.94 -26.86 -15.45
CA THR A 249 20.98 -26.79 -16.47
C THR A 249 20.57 -27.63 -17.68
N THR A 250 21.27 -27.50 -18.80
CA THR A 250 21.05 -28.36 -19.97
C THR A 250 21.17 -29.85 -19.62
N SER A 251 22.08 -30.22 -18.73
CA SER A 251 22.27 -31.61 -18.28
C SER A 251 21.15 -32.14 -17.39
N THR A 252 20.46 -31.26 -16.65
CA THR A 252 19.40 -31.65 -15.69
C THR A 252 18.00 -31.39 -16.22
N LEU A 253 17.85 -30.79 -17.40
CA LEU A 253 16.55 -30.40 -17.95
C LEU A 253 15.58 -31.57 -18.09
N THR A 254 16.04 -32.70 -18.65
CA THR A 254 15.22 -33.91 -18.83
C THR A 254 14.73 -34.45 -17.49
N ASP A 255 15.63 -34.54 -16.50
CA ASP A 255 15.28 -35.02 -15.16
C ASP A 255 14.25 -34.10 -14.50
N ARG A 256 14.44 -32.77 -14.61
CA ARG A 256 13.52 -31.77 -14.06
C ARG A 256 12.15 -31.79 -14.74
N LYS A 257 12.05 -32.21 -16.00
CA LYS A 257 10.77 -32.45 -16.68
C LYS A 257 10.05 -33.69 -16.15
N CYS A 258 10.79 -34.69 -15.67
CA CYS A 258 10.21 -35.88 -15.04
C CYS A 258 9.74 -35.58 -13.61
N SER A 259 10.62 -35.02 -12.76
CA SER A 259 10.30 -34.63 -11.39
C SER A 259 11.37 -33.72 -10.78
N ILE A 260 10.98 -33.01 -9.73
CA ILE A 260 11.83 -32.22 -8.86
C ILE A 260 11.61 -32.79 -7.46
N ASP A 261 12.61 -33.49 -6.94
CA ASP A 261 12.53 -34.07 -5.61
C ASP A 261 12.47 -32.96 -4.55
N PHE A 262 11.52 -33.05 -3.63
CA PHE A 262 11.41 -32.13 -2.50
C PHE A 262 12.69 -32.09 -1.64
N ARG A 263 13.47 -33.17 -1.62
CA ARG A 263 14.76 -33.24 -0.93
C ARG A 263 15.83 -32.32 -1.55
N ASP A 264 15.70 -31.98 -2.83
CA ASP A 264 16.58 -31.04 -3.52
C ASP A 264 16.18 -29.57 -3.26
N LEU A 265 14.95 -29.33 -2.79
CA LEU A 265 14.44 -27.99 -2.57
C LEU A 265 15.06 -27.40 -1.29
N PRO A 266 15.40 -26.10 -1.31
CA PRO A 266 15.96 -25.46 -0.12
C PRO A 266 14.94 -25.46 1.01
N LYS A 267 15.38 -25.82 2.22
CA LYS A 267 14.56 -25.76 3.45
C LYS A 267 14.15 -24.34 3.85
N THR A 268 14.70 -23.32 3.20
CA THR A 268 14.25 -21.95 3.41
C THR A 268 13.02 -21.67 2.58
N PHE A 269 11.88 -22.12 3.11
CA PHE A 269 10.62 -21.38 3.23
C PHE A 269 9.93 -21.83 4.51
#